data_AF-A0A8K0HP21-F1
#
_entry.id   AF-A0A8K0HP21-F1
#
_cell.length_a   1.000
_cell.length_b   1.000
_cell.length_c   1.000
_cell.angle_alpha   90.00
_cell.angle_beta   90.00
_cell.angle_gamma   90.00
#
_symmetry.space_group_name_H-M   'P 1'
#
loop_
_entity.id
_entity.type
_entity.pdbx_description
1 polymer ?
#
loop_
_entity_poly.entity_id
_entity_poly.type
_entity_poly.pdbx_seq_one_letter_code
_entity_poly.pdbx_strand_id
1 'polypeptide(L)'
;MIVFVLAATHGKADEHFSTYDVLVLGEHSTSSFDPTGLAIRVPAPAPAPVSYEFLKECASKLEPCGEKIYEAVFENGKVSDNCCAKLVSTGKDCHDGLVKHLIADPNFKGNAAQVLAKSEQVWNSYSFYRNLKEDGFNRKLEEQSFLKFVGGCLRYRKLHKQVPETSIVRFRLRTSCYPASRIKDWFSFLIERNVKELDLNFDCYCLARSVLNATSLTVLKLCRMTLRTRSLSTLHSLKVLSLIDVIFDAKSLKNIISGCPIIEELYVHRESYARDHVDFSVSKTLKYLLLSGLQFNCQWLEGLIYGLPLLEGLTLYSCIGLKNIRIGSHSLKSLYFRNDFVSENLSIDSHSLTALEVNTRSGAWKATFRTPNLVYLRLHCGVRAVISIQAPNLFEGILDLRHYSKYAPSYDDTVHFLANFNSMKKMMLRIDEQEIIFPRNIRNTCSPPLPNLKHLKLKIRRELKTKSELEDSVYWCAPSLETLELDVMEYCNRKHLKVKMRCNELKRKSELEDS
;
A
#
# COMPACT_ATOMS: atom_id res chain seq x y z
N MET A 1 14.99 -10.37 23.07
CA MET A 1 15.12 -10.72 21.63
C MET A 1 13.86 -11.48 21.23
N ILE A 2 12.92 -10.83 20.54
CA ILE A 2 12.01 -11.36 19.51
C ILE A 2 11.26 -10.14 18.93
N VAL A 3 11.50 -9.90 17.65
CA VAL A 3 10.87 -8.93 16.76
C VAL A 3 10.23 -9.76 15.64
N PHE A 4 8.97 -9.48 15.30
CA PHE A 4 8.34 -9.68 13.97
C PHE A 4 7.19 -8.65 13.93
N VAL A 5 7.06 -7.69 13.02
CA VAL A 5 7.16 -7.60 11.54
C VAL A 5 6.28 -8.58 10.80
N LEU A 6 5.16 -8.07 10.27
CA LEU A 6 4.64 -8.47 8.96
C LEU A 6 4.60 -7.23 8.06
N ALA A 7 5.35 -7.32 6.97
CA ALA A 7 5.48 -6.32 5.92
C ALA A 7 4.34 -6.41 4.89
N ALA A 8 4.10 -5.29 4.21
CA ALA A 8 3.25 -5.18 3.04
C ALA A 8 3.91 -5.76 1.78
N THR A 9 3.10 -6.24 0.84
CA THR A 9 3.43 -6.25 -0.59
C THR A 9 2.32 -5.57 -1.39
N HIS A 10 2.74 -4.69 -2.31
CA HIS A 10 1.92 -3.86 -3.19
C HIS A 10 0.88 -4.63 -4.02
N GLY A 11 -0.27 -3.98 -4.23
CA GLY A 11 -0.93 -3.96 -5.53
C GLY A 11 -2.27 -4.68 -5.64
N LYS A 12 -3.36 -4.02 -5.24
CA LYS A 12 -4.56 -3.73 -6.06
C LYS A 12 -5.63 -3.11 -5.17
N ALA A 13 -6.21 -2.01 -5.67
CA ALA A 13 -7.50 -1.52 -5.21
C ALA A 13 -8.59 -2.49 -5.66
N ASP A 14 -9.67 -2.51 -4.86
CA ASP A 14 -10.94 -3.19 -5.04
C ASP A 14 -10.95 -4.70 -4.79
N GLU A 15 -11.31 -5.09 -3.56
CA GLU A 15 -12.57 -5.82 -3.26
C GLU A 15 -12.68 -6.17 -1.75
N HIS A 16 -13.78 -5.72 -1.14
CA HIS A 16 -14.40 -6.17 0.12
C HIS A 16 -13.55 -6.36 1.39
N PHE A 17 -13.54 -5.32 2.24
CA PHE A 17 -12.96 -5.34 3.59
C PHE A 17 -13.84 -6.06 4.62
N SER A 18 -13.27 -7.12 5.21
CA SER A 18 -13.54 -7.53 6.59
C SER A 18 -12.21 -7.99 7.16
N THR A 19 -11.66 -7.29 8.16
CA THR A 19 -10.57 -7.76 9.06
C THR A 19 -10.25 -6.72 10.14
N TYR A 20 -10.17 -7.16 11.39
CA TYR A 20 -9.64 -6.39 12.52
C TYR A 20 -8.12 -6.57 12.59
N ASP A 21 -7.36 -5.48 12.53
CA ASP A 21 -5.89 -5.49 12.65
C ASP A 21 -5.44 -4.50 13.73
N VAL A 22 -4.52 -4.92 14.62
CA VAL A 22 -3.78 -4.00 15.52
C VAL A 22 -2.29 -4.20 15.34
N LEU A 23 -1.55 -3.11 15.15
CA LEU A 23 -0.08 -3.11 15.14
C LEU A 23 0.41 -2.06 16.15
N VAL A 24 1.24 -2.49 17.10
CA VAL A 24 1.87 -1.64 18.12
C VAL A 24 3.38 -1.86 18.08
N LEU A 25 4.16 -0.81 17.77
CA LEU A 25 5.62 -0.89 17.65
C LEU A 25 6.31 0.04 18.66
N GLY A 26 7.45 -0.39 19.21
CA GLY A 26 8.35 0.38 20.08
C GLY A 26 9.71 0.65 19.41
N GLU A 27 10.47 1.65 19.89
CA GLU A 27 11.81 1.95 19.35
C GLU A 27 12.84 0.96 19.91
N HIS A 28 13.69 0.38 19.05
CA HIS A 28 15.10 0.18 19.38
C HIS A 28 16.01 0.29 18.16
N SER A 29 17.21 0.75 18.49
CA SER A 29 18.27 1.44 17.76
C SER A 29 19.32 0.52 17.13
N THR A 30 20.04 1.13 16.19
CA THR A 30 21.35 0.80 15.62
C THR A 30 22.33 0.03 16.53
N SER A 31 22.98 -1.00 16.00
CA SER A 31 24.20 -1.59 16.61
C SER A 31 25.39 -1.45 15.67
N SER A 32 26.35 -0.62 16.06
CA SER A 32 27.74 -0.68 15.62
C SER A 32 28.41 -1.90 16.27
N PHE A 33 29.10 -2.69 15.46
CA PHE A 33 30.03 -3.71 15.93
C PHE A 33 31.32 -3.06 16.42
N ASP A 34 31.84 -3.50 17.58
CA ASP A 34 33.25 -3.87 17.71
C ASP A 34 33.40 -4.92 18.84
N PRO A 35 34.28 -5.93 18.70
CA PRO A 35 34.31 -7.13 19.50
C PRO A 35 35.37 -7.10 20.61
N THR A 36 35.30 -8.10 21.48
CA THR A 36 36.28 -8.54 22.50
C THR A 36 36.18 -7.90 23.88
N GLY A 37 36.03 -8.77 24.90
CA GLY A 37 36.18 -8.42 26.31
C GLY A 37 35.31 -9.28 27.24
N LEU A 38 35.83 -10.43 27.67
CA LEU A 38 35.21 -11.34 28.64
C LEU A 38 34.83 -10.63 29.97
N ALA A 39 33.70 -11.01 30.55
CA ALA A 39 33.48 -10.94 32.00
C ALA A 39 32.53 -12.04 32.49
N ILE A 40 32.83 -12.53 33.69
CA ILE A 40 32.49 -13.82 34.30
C ILE A 40 31.01 -13.90 34.73
N ARG A 41 30.35 -15.04 34.47
CA ARG A 41 28.98 -15.36 34.91
C ARG A 41 28.94 -15.65 36.42
N VAL A 42 28.13 -14.89 37.17
CA VAL A 42 27.55 -15.33 38.44
C VAL A 42 26.18 -15.96 38.14
N PRO A 43 25.84 -17.16 38.67
CA PRO A 43 24.51 -17.74 38.46
C PRO A 43 23.45 -16.88 39.15
N ALA A 44 22.43 -16.45 38.39
CA ALA A 44 21.23 -15.85 38.94
C ALA A 44 20.45 -16.90 39.76
N PRO A 45 19.78 -16.51 40.87
CA PRO A 45 18.96 -17.43 41.64
C PRO A 45 17.77 -17.92 40.80
N ALA A 46 17.42 -19.19 40.97
CA ALA A 46 16.30 -19.81 40.26
C ALA A 46 14.97 -19.06 40.55
N PRO A 47 14.14 -18.80 39.53
CA PRO A 47 12.84 -18.17 39.73
C PRO A 47 11.92 -19.03 40.60
N ALA A 48 11.14 -18.38 41.47
CA ALA A 48 10.24 -19.05 42.42
C ALA A 48 9.20 -19.95 41.71
N PRO A 49 8.77 -21.07 42.31
CA PRO A 49 7.76 -21.94 41.73
C PRO A 49 6.42 -21.22 41.58
N VAL A 50 5.75 -21.42 40.45
CA VAL A 50 4.35 -21.04 40.24
C VAL A 50 3.48 -21.78 41.26
N SER A 51 2.60 -21.09 41.99
CA SER A 51 1.77 -21.71 43.04
C SER A 51 0.77 -22.71 42.45
N TYR A 52 0.54 -23.83 43.16
CA TYR A 52 -0.37 -24.89 42.74
C TYR A 52 -1.83 -24.40 42.58
N GLU A 53 -2.25 -23.44 43.41
CA GLU A 53 -3.58 -22.82 43.35
C GLU A 53 -3.81 -22.07 42.03
N PHE A 54 -2.79 -21.37 41.52
CA PHE A 54 -2.84 -20.70 40.23
C PHE A 54 -3.03 -21.70 39.09
N LEU A 55 -2.29 -22.81 39.11
CA LEU A 55 -2.39 -23.86 38.09
C LEU A 55 -3.75 -24.58 38.14
N LYS A 56 -4.30 -24.79 39.33
CA LYS A 56 -5.63 -25.38 39.52
C LYS A 56 -6.74 -24.49 38.98
N GLU A 57 -6.67 -23.17 39.21
CA GLU A 57 -7.60 -22.20 38.62
C GLU A 57 -7.46 -22.14 37.10
N CYS A 58 -6.24 -22.30 36.60
CA CYS A 58 -5.95 -22.37 35.18
C CYS A 58 -6.58 -23.59 34.49
N ALA A 59 -6.43 -24.76 35.09
CA ALA A 59 -7.02 -26.00 34.57
C ALA A 59 -8.55 -25.92 34.55
N SER A 60 -9.18 -25.41 35.62
CA SER A 60 -10.65 -25.31 35.68
C SER A 60 -11.23 -24.35 34.63
N LYS A 61 -10.51 -23.28 34.29
CA LYS A 61 -10.91 -22.36 33.21
C LYS A 61 -10.84 -23.01 31.83
N LEU A 62 -10.03 -24.05 31.64
CA LEU A 62 -9.87 -24.70 30.35
C LEU A 62 -10.87 -25.83 30.12
N GLU A 63 -11.70 -26.22 31.08
CA GLU A 63 -12.75 -27.23 30.87
C GLU A 63 -13.81 -26.79 29.84
N PRO A 64 -14.27 -27.66 28.92
CA PRO A 64 -13.87 -29.07 28.70
C PRO A 64 -12.70 -29.25 27.70
N CYS A 65 -11.97 -28.18 27.40
CA CYS A 65 -10.94 -28.12 26.37
C CYS A 65 -9.54 -28.56 26.83
N GLY A 66 -9.32 -28.74 28.14
CA GLY A 66 -8.02 -29.08 28.71
C GLY A 66 -7.41 -30.33 28.08
N GLU A 67 -8.19 -31.39 27.92
CA GLU A 67 -7.76 -32.67 27.33
C GLU A 67 -7.31 -32.52 25.88
N LYS A 68 -8.08 -31.83 25.04
CA LYS A 68 -7.74 -31.62 23.61
C LYS A 68 -6.50 -30.75 23.43
N ILE A 69 -6.29 -29.79 24.34
CA ILE A 69 -5.09 -28.94 24.34
C ILE A 69 -3.88 -29.76 24.78
N TYR A 70 -4.04 -30.64 25.77
CA TYR A 70 -3.02 -31.58 26.19
C TYR A 70 -2.60 -32.51 25.05
N GLU A 71 -3.55 -33.18 24.38
CA GLU A 71 -3.28 -34.05 23.22
C GLU A 71 -2.55 -33.32 22.08
N ALA A 72 -2.89 -32.06 21.82
CA ALA A 72 -2.25 -31.29 20.76
C ALA A 72 -0.80 -30.88 21.11
N VAL A 73 -0.50 -30.65 22.39
CA VAL A 73 0.82 -30.21 22.85
C VAL A 73 1.76 -31.39 23.10
N PHE A 74 1.26 -32.44 23.76
CA PHE A 74 2.06 -33.58 24.21
C PHE A 74 2.01 -34.77 23.25
N GLU A 75 1.00 -34.81 22.36
CA GLU A 75 0.82 -35.88 21.38
C GLU A 75 0.75 -35.30 19.96
N ASN A 76 -0.06 -35.89 19.07
CA ASN A 76 -0.29 -35.41 17.70
C ASN A 76 -1.76 -35.01 17.47
N GLY A 77 -2.44 -34.57 18.54
CA GLY A 77 -3.83 -34.13 18.50
C GLY A 77 -4.03 -32.81 17.76
N LYS A 78 -5.30 -32.44 17.54
CA LYS A 78 -5.70 -31.13 16.99
C LYS A 78 -6.67 -30.45 17.94
N VAL A 79 -6.45 -29.16 18.19
CA VAL A 79 -7.36 -28.36 19.01
C VAL A 79 -8.49 -27.84 18.12
N SER A 80 -9.74 -27.96 18.58
CA SER A 80 -10.88 -27.36 17.90
C SER A 80 -10.89 -25.84 18.10
N ASP A 81 -11.58 -25.11 17.21
CA ASP A 81 -11.56 -23.66 17.22
C ASP A 81 -12.16 -23.05 18.51
N ASN A 82 -13.20 -23.69 19.05
CA ASN A 82 -13.78 -23.33 20.35
C ASN A 82 -12.75 -23.48 21.49
N CYS A 83 -11.93 -24.53 21.43
CA CYS A 83 -10.89 -24.78 22.44
C CYS A 83 -9.67 -23.87 22.27
N CYS A 84 -9.31 -23.49 21.05
CA CYS A 84 -8.35 -22.44 20.78
C CYS A 84 -8.81 -21.10 21.35
N ALA A 85 -10.08 -20.72 21.13
CA ALA A 85 -10.65 -19.49 21.67
C ALA A 85 -10.64 -19.49 23.21
N LYS A 86 -11.00 -20.63 23.82
CA LYS A 86 -10.95 -20.81 25.27
C LYS A 86 -9.53 -20.69 25.83
N LEU A 87 -8.55 -21.30 25.16
CA LEU A 87 -7.14 -21.23 25.52
C LEU A 87 -6.62 -19.78 25.51
N VAL A 88 -6.90 -19.03 24.43
CA VAL A 88 -6.52 -17.62 24.32
C VAL A 88 -7.21 -16.76 25.37
N SER A 89 -8.50 -16.99 25.64
CA SER A 89 -9.27 -16.25 26.65
C SER A 89 -8.76 -16.47 28.08
N THR A 90 -8.17 -17.63 28.31
CA THR A 90 -7.61 -18.05 29.61
C THR A 90 -6.23 -17.43 29.85
N GLY A 91 -5.52 -17.11 28.76
CA GLY A 91 -4.30 -16.29 28.79
C GLY A 91 -3.01 -17.10 28.71
N LYS A 92 -1.96 -16.45 28.17
CA LYS A 92 -0.69 -17.11 27.87
C LYS A 92 0.02 -17.61 29.13
N ASP A 93 -0.02 -16.85 30.22
CA ASP A 93 0.62 -17.24 31.48
C ASP A 93 0.03 -18.54 32.04
N CYS A 94 -1.26 -18.76 31.78
CA CYS A 94 -2.01 -19.92 32.21
C CYS A 94 -1.65 -21.17 31.38
N HIS A 95 -1.59 -21.00 30.05
CA HIS A 95 -1.09 -22.01 29.12
C HIS A 95 0.37 -22.40 29.42
N ASP A 96 1.26 -21.41 29.47
CA ASP A 96 2.68 -21.62 29.70
C ASP A 96 2.95 -22.21 31.09
N GLY A 97 2.20 -21.79 32.11
CA GLY A 97 2.28 -22.31 33.46
C GLY A 97 1.91 -23.79 33.55
N LEU A 98 0.79 -24.19 32.95
CA LEU A 98 0.34 -25.59 32.91
C LEU A 98 1.33 -26.48 32.13
N VAL A 99 1.79 -26.03 30.96
CA VAL A 99 2.75 -26.79 30.14
C VAL A 99 4.09 -26.95 30.87
N LYS A 100 4.62 -25.89 31.50
CA LYS A 100 5.86 -25.96 32.28
C LYS A 100 5.74 -26.88 33.49
N HIS A 101 4.57 -26.90 34.14
CA HIS A 101 4.32 -27.82 35.25
C HIS A 101 4.33 -29.28 34.79
N LEU A 102 3.69 -29.59 33.66
CA LEU A 102 3.65 -30.94 33.10
C LEU A 102 5.02 -31.41 32.57
N ILE A 103 5.80 -30.54 31.96
CA ILE A 103 7.16 -30.87 31.48
C ILE A 103 8.14 -31.11 32.65
N ALA A 104 7.86 -30.58 33.83
CA ALA A 104 8.67 -30.83 35.02
C ALA A 104 8.55 -32.28 35.53
N ASP A 105 7.54 -33.04 35.09
CA ASP A 105 7.40 -34.46 35.39
C ASP A 105 8.54 -35.28 34.74
N PRO A 106 9.20 -36.20 35.49
CA PRO A 106 10.30 -37.01 34.98
C PRO A 106 9.99 -37.77 33.69
N ASN A 107 8.72 -38.10 33.42
CA ASN A 107 8.29 -38.82 32.22
C ASN A 107 8.47 -38.00 30.92
N PHE A 108 8.61 -36.67 31.01
CA PHE A 108 8.76 -35.78 29.85
C PHE A 108 10.15 -35.12 29.74
N LYS A 109 11.10 -35.44 30.64
CA LYS A 109 12.44 -34.84 30.71
C LYS A 109 13.27 -34.96 29.41
N GLY A 110 13.01 -35.97 28.57
CA GLY A 110 13.70 -36.16 27.29
C GLY A 110 13.14 -35.34 26.12
N ASN A 111 11.88 -34.87 26.20
CA ASN A 111 11.15 -34.24 25.09
C ASN A 111 10.77 -32.78 25.37
N ALA A 112 11.24 -32.19 26.46
CA ALA A 112 10.88 -30.84 26.91
C ALA A 112 10.97 -29.77 25.82
N ALA A 113 12.06 -29.73 25.04
CA ALA A 113 12.25 -28.76 23.96
C ALA A 113 11.23 -28.93 22.82
N GLN A 114 10.90 -30.18 22.47
CA GLN A 114 9.91 -30.49 21.43
C GLN A 114 8.49 -30.14 21.89
N VAL A 115 8.16 -30.46 23.14
CA VAL A 115 6.86 -30.11 23.74
C VAL A 115 6.70 -28.60 23.88
N LEU A 116 7.74 -27.86 24.26
CA LEU A 116 7.69 -26.40 24.28
C LEU A 116 7.48 -25.81 22.88
N ALA A 117 8.17 -26.35 21.86
CA ALA A 117 7.96 -25.92 20.47
C ALA A 117 6.54 -26.23 19.97
N LYS A 118 5.99 -27.40 20.29
CA LYS A 118 4.60 -27.77 20.01
C LYS A 118 3.61 -26.91 20.78
N SER A 119 3.90 -26.58 22.03
CA SER A 119 3.09 -25.69 22.87
C SER A 119 3.00 -24.28 22.27
N GLU A 120 4.12 -23.74 21.80
CA GLU A 120 4.14 -22.49 21.05
C GLU A 120 3.40 -22.63 19.72
N GLN A 121 3.56 -23.75 19.03
CA GLN A 121 2.81 -24.02 17.81
C GLN A 121 1.31 -24.05 18.08
N VAL A 122 0.82 -24.68 19.15
CA VAL A 122 -0.60 -24.72 19.51
C VAL A 122 -1.11 -23.32 19.86
N TRP A 123 -0.35 -22.57 20.68
CA TRP A 123 -0.66 -21.17 21.02
C TRP A 123 -0.71 -20.26 19.78
N ASN A 124 0.19 -20.50 18.82
CA ASN A 124 0.32 -19.75 17.58
C ASN A 124 -0.48 -20.37 16.41
N SER A 125 -1.10 -21.54 16.58
CA SER A 125 -1.86 -22.28 15.55
C SER A 125 -3.25 -21.66 15.39
N TYR A 126 -3.22 -20.38 15.10
CA TYR A 126 -4.32 -19.57 14.64
C TYR A 126 -4.64 -19.85 13.17
N SER A 127 -4.64 -21.13 12.76
CA SER A 127 -5.26 -21.57 11.51
C SER A 127 -6.75 -21.22 11.43
N PHE A 128 -7.33 -20.66 12.52
CA PHE A 128 -8.67 -20.09 12.57
C PHE A 128 -8.76 -18.55 12.39
N TYR A 129 -7.73 -17.86 11.90
CA TYR A 129 -7.96 -16.55 11.22
C TYR A 129 -8.40 -16.72 9.75
N ARG A 130 -8.41 -17.96 9.23
CA ARG A 130 -8.68 -18.25 7.81
C ARG A 130 -10.07 -18.84 7.52
N ASN A 131 -10.72 -19.47 8.49
CA ASN A 131 -11.99 -20.20 8.26
C ASN A 131 -13.25 -19.52 8.81
N LEU A 132 -13.16 -18.31 9.38
CA LEU A 132 -14.30 -17.49 9.82
C LEU A 132 -15.11 -16.86 8.67
N LYS A 133 -14.96 -17.36 7.43
CA LYS A 133 -15.77 -16.90 6.29
C LYS A 133 -16.97 -17.79 5.97
N GLU A 134 -17.08 -19.00 6.54
CA GLU A 134 -18.08 -19.94 6.02
C GLU A 134 -19.28 -20.23 6.91
N ASP A 135 -19.26 -19.97 8.22
CA ASP A 135 -20.48 -20.13 9.02
C ASP A 135 -20.75 -18.88 9.85
N GLY A 136 -21.94 -18.31 9.67
CA GLY A 136 -22.44 -17.07 10.27
C GLY A 136 -22.55 -17.10 11.80
N PHE A 137 -21.42 -17.29 12.48
CA PHE A 137 -21.30 -17.20 13.92
C PHE A 137 -21.10 -15.74 14.37
N ASN A 138 -21.47 -15.49 15.61
CA ASN A 138 -21.97 -14.21 16.11
C ASN A 138 -20.90 -13.09 16.16
N ARG A 139 -20.77 -12.32 15.06
CA ARG A 139 -19.81 -11.22 14.83
C ARG A 139 -19.61 -10.27 16.04
N LYS A 140 -20.66 -10.02 16.83
CA LYS A 140 -20.60 -9.16 18.04
C LYS A 140 -19.76 -9.73 19.20
N LEU A 141 -19.69 -11.05 19.37
CA LEU A 141 -18.98 -11.69 20.51
C LEU A 141 -17.45 -11.71 20.29
N GLU A 142 -17.02 -11.91 19.03
CA GLU A 142 -15.61 -11.89 18.62
C GLU A 142 -15.02 -10.48 18.72
N GLU A 143 -15.79 -9.50 18.26
CA GLU A 143 -15.49 -8.07 18.35
C GLU A 143 -15.26 -7.58 19.80
N GLN A 144 -16.13 -7.98 20.74
CA GLN A 144 -15.99 -7.61 22.16
C GLN A 144 -14.74 -8.23 22.81
N SER A 145 -14.41 -9.45 22.42
CA SER A 145 -13.23 -10.17 22.92
C SER A 145 -11.94 -9.51 22.44
N PHE A 146 -11.88 -9.12 21.17
CA PHE A 146 -10.79 -8.36 20.59
C PHE A 146 -10.59 -7.00 21.29
N LEU A 147 -11.67 -6.27 21.54
CA LEU A 147 -11.60 -5.01 22.28
C LEU A 147 -11.10 -5.20 23.72
N LYS A 148 -11.54 -6.26 24.40
CA LYS A 148 -11.06 -6.58 25.75
C LYS A 148 -9.56 -6.88 25.74
N PHE A 149 -9.07 -7.59 24.73
CA PHE A 149 -7.66 -7.84 24.53
C PHE A 149 -6.86 -6.55 24.33
N VAL A 150 -7.27 -5.66 23.42
CA VAL A 150 -6.60 -4.37 23.19
C VAL A 150 -6.59 -3.53 24.47
N GLY A 151 -7.72 -3.45 25.17
CA GLY A 151 -7.83 -2.76 26.45
C GLY A 151 -6.90 -3.35 27.52
N GLY A 152 -6.78 -4.69 27.56
CA GLY A 152 -5.85 -5.40 28.44
C GLY A 152 -4.39 -5.05 28.14
N CYS A 153 -3.99 -5.06 26.87
CA CYS A 153 -2.63 -4.72 26.43
C CYS A 153 -2.23 -3.29 26.81
N LEU A 154 -3.13 -2.32 26.55
CA LEU A 154 -2.88 -0.92 26.92
C LEU A 154 -2.84 -0.75 28.44
N ARG A 155 -3.72 -1.44 29.19
CA ARG A 155 -3.72 -1.40 30.66
C ARG A 155 -2.44 -1.99 31.25
N TYR A 156 -1.94 -3.10 30.71
CA TYR A 156 -0.67 -3.69 31.12
C TYR A 156 0.47 -2.68 30.97
N ARG A 157 0.60 -2.05 29.79
CA ARG A 157 1.60 -1.00 29.55
C ARG A 157 1.41 0.24 30.43
N LYS A 158 0.18 0.53 30.86
CA LYS A 158 -0.12 1.60 31.81
C LYS A 158 0.35 1.28 33.23
N LEU A 159 0.35 0.02 33.64
CA LEU A 159 0.80 -0.42 34.97
C LEU A 159 2.33 -0.56 35.05
N HIS A 160 3.00 -0.97 33.98
CA HIS A 160 4.45 -1.22 33.95
C HIS A 160 5.26 -0.08 33.32
N LYS A 161 5.01 1.18 33.73
CA LYS A 161 5.59 2.39 33.08
C LYS A 161 7.11 2.50 33.10
N GLN A 162 7.79 1.81 34.03
CA GLN A 162 9.23 1.93 34.25
C GLN A 162 10.09 1.09 33.30
N VAL A 163 9.47 0.24 32.47
CA VAL A 163 10.19 -0.62 31.51
C VAL A 163 10.38 0.12 30.18
N PRO A 164 11.63 0.28 29.67
CA PRO A 164 11.94 1.02 28.44
C PRO A 164 11.16 0.54 27.20
N GLU A 165 10.89 -0.77 27.11
CA GLU A 165 10.19 -1.42 25.98
C GLU A 165 8.68 -1.10 25.90
N THR A 166 8.16 -0.27 26.81
CA THR A 166 6.71 0.05 26.87
C THR A 166 6.28 1.25 26.04
N SER A 167 7.22 2.00 25.43
CA SER A 167 6.90 3.12 24.54
C SER A 167 6.10 2.63 23.32
N ILE A 168 5.04 3.36 22.99
CA ILE A 168 4.21 3.08 21.82
C ILE A 168 4.54 4.17 20.81
N VAL A 169 5.33 3.82 19.79
CA VAL A 169 5.70 4.71 18.70
C VAL A 169 4.57 4.79 17.70
N ARG A 170 4.04 3.61 17.34
CA ARG A 170 2.98 3.44 16.36
C ARG A 170 1.82 2.68 16.95
N PHE A 171 0.62 3.16 16.71
CA PHE A 171 -0.61 2.45 17.01
C PHE A 171 -1.50 2.42 15.77
N ARG A 172 -1.77 1.22 15.26
CA ARG A 172 -2.77 0.98 14.23
C ARG A 172 -3.94 0.22 14.81
N LEU A 173 -5.16 0.61 14.46
CA LEU A 173 -6.37 -0.11 14.82
C LEU A 173 -7.40 -0.01 13.70
N ARG A 174 -7.85 -1.15 13.20
CA ARG A 174 -8.95 -1.24 12.23
C ARG A 174 -10.13 -1.96 12.84
N THR A 175 -11.30 -1.31 12.80
CA THR A 175 -12.50 -1.91 13.34
C THR A 175 -13.80 -1.31 12.82
N SER A 176 -14.84 -2.15 12.70
CA SER A 176 -16.22 -1.74 12.49
C SER A 176 -16.85 -1.28 13.82
N CYS A 177 -17.52 -0.12 13.81
CA CYS A 177 -18.43 0.51 14.80
C CYS A 177 -18.48 -0.01 16.27
N TYR A 178 -18.21 0.86 17.26
CA TYR A 178 -18.13 0.49 18.70
C TYR A 178 -18.60 1.55 19.71
N PRO A 179 -18.86 1.16 20.98
CA PRO A 179 -19.14 2.10 22.06
C PRO A 179 -17.97 3.07 22.28
N ALA A 180 -18.24 4.36 22.05
CA ALA A 180 -17.24 5.42 21.99
C ALA A 180 -16.42 5.63 23.27
N SER A 181 -16.90 5.13 24.42
CA SER A 181 -16.27 5.32 25.74
C SER A 181 -14.90 4.64 25.84
N ARG A 182 -14.77 3.37 25.44
CA ARG A 182 -13.49 2.62 25.55
C ARG A 182 -12.41 3.17 24.62
N ILE A 183 -12.80 3.60 23.42
CA ILE A 183 -11.88 4.17 22.42
C ILE A 183 -11.27 5.49 22.93
N LYS A 184 -12.06 6.30 23.65
CA LYS A 184 -11.59 7.56 24.24
C LYS A 184 -10.47 7.33 25.26
N ASP A 185 -10.60 6.31 26.11
CA ASP A 185 -9.58 5.98 27.11
C ASP A 185 -8.27 5.53 26.45
N TRP A 186 -8.35 4.79 25.36
CA TRP A 186 -7.19 4.35 24.59
C TRP A 186 -6.44 5.53 23.99
N PHE A 187 -7.16 6.45 23.34
CA PHE A 187 -6.52 7.65 22.78
C PHE A 187 -5.90 8.51 23.86
N SER A 188 -6.58 8.70 25.00
CA SER A 188 -6.02 9.46 26.13
C SER A 188 -4.70 8.86 26.60
N PHE A 189 -4.65 7.53 26.77
CA PHE A 189 -3.42 6.82 27.11
C PHE A 189 -2.33 6.96 26.04
N LEU A 190 -2.65 6.82 24.75
CA LEU A 190 -1.68 6.94 23.66
C LEU A 190 -1.09 8.35 23.57
N ILE A 191 -1.91 9.38 23.76
CA ILE A 191 -1.46 10.78 23.77
C ILE A 191 -0.58 11.06 25.00
N GLU A 192 -0.97 10.58 26.19
CA GLU A 192 -0.13 10.66 27.40
C GLU A 192 1.26 10.00 27.20
N ARG A 193 1.34 8.99 26.34
CA ARG A 193 2.59 8.27 26.03
C ARG A 193 3.34 8.83 24.82
N ASN A 194 2.95 9.99 24.31
CA ASN A 194 3.61 10.68 23.21
C ASN A 194 3.77 9.83 21.94
N VAL A 195 2.73 9.08 21.58
CA VAL A 195 2.69 8.30 20.35
C VAL A 195 3.05 9.16 19.13
N LYS A 196 3.81 8.59 18.18
CA LYS A 196 4.29 9.29 16.97
C LYS A 196 3.40 9.03 15.76
N GLU A 197 2.95 7.79 15.59
CA GLU A 197 2.14 7.37 14.45
C GLU A 197 0.81 6.79 14.90
N LEU A 198 -0.29 7.31 14.36
CA LEU A 198 -1.63 6.83 14.64
C LEU A 198 -2.34 6.50 13.32
N ASP A 199 -2.81 5.26 13.17
CA ASP A 199 -3.44 4.74 11.95
C ASP A 199 -4.78 4.07 12.31
N LEU A 200 -5.87 4.80 12.10
CA LEU A 200 -7.19 4.46 12.62
C LEU A 200 -8.18 4.20 11.48
N ASN A 201 -8.93 3.12 11.59
CA ASN A 201 -10.11 2.87 10.78
C ASN A 201 -11.28 2.58 11.72
N PHE A 202 -12.24 3.52 11.77
CA PHE A 202 -13.46 3.40 12.57
C PHE A 202 -14.65 3.96 11.81
N ASP A 203 -15.60 3.10 11.48
CA ASP A 203 -16.87 3.55 10.92
C ASP A 203 -17.64 4.40 11.95
N CYS A 204 -18.14 5.56 11.51
CA CYS A 204 -19.04 6.44 12.28
C CYS A 204 -18.49 7.02 13.59
N TYR A 205 -17.17 6.96 13.87
CA TYR A 205 -16.58 7.56 15.06
C TYR A 205 -16.08 8.99 14.81
N CYS A 206 -16.46 9.93 15.68
CA CYS A 206 -15.96 11.31 15.64
C CYS A 206 -14.62 11.41 16.37
N LEU A 207 -13.53 11.73 15.65
CA LEU A 207 -12.19 11.78 16.23
C LEU A 207 -12.14 12.69 17.46
N ALA A 208 -11.53 12.20 18.53
CA ALA A 208 -11.42 12.94 19.78
C ALA A 208 -10.49 14.16 19.63
N ARG A 209 -10.89 15.29 20.22
CA ARG A 209 -10.12 16.55 20.23
C ARG A 209 -8.71 16.38 20.82
N SER A 210 -8.53 15.47 21.79
CA SER A 210 -7.22 15.16 22.37
C SER A 210 -6.21 14.68 21.32
N VAL A 211 -6.65 13.91 20.33
CA VAL A 211 -5.80 13.45 19.22
C VAL A 211 -5.39 14.63 18.35
N LEU A 212 -6.31 15.55 18.06
CA LEU A 212 -6.02 16.79 17.30
C LEU A 212 -5.11 17.78 18.05
N ASN A 213 -4.85 17.52 19.33
CA ASN A 213 -3.96 18.35 20.13
C ASN A 213 -2.64 17.65 20.48
N ALA A 214 -2.42 16.44 19.98
CA ALA A 214 -1.24 15.65 20.31
C ALA A 214 0.00 16.19 19.60
N THR A 215 0.82 16.93 20.35
CA THR A 215 2.03 17.60 19.83
C THR A 215 3.14 16.65 19.41
N SER A 216 3.09 15.40 19.86
CA SER A 216 4.06 14.34 19.58
C SER A 216 3.82 13.61 18.26
N LEU A 217 2.60 13.68 17.70
CA LEU A 217 2.25 12.98 16.47
C LEU A 217 3.01 13.53 15.27
N THR A 218 3.64 12.63 14.51
CA THR A 218 4.30 12.91 13.24
C THR A 218 3.50 12.36 12.05
N VAL A 219 2.73 11.29 12.26
CA VAL A 219 1.87 10.65 11.24
C VAL A 219 0.48 10.40 11.80
N LEU A 220 -0.54 10.88 11.08
CA LEU A 220 -1.95 10.62 11.39
C LEU A 220 -2.66 10.10 10.15
N LYS A 221 -3.15 8.86 10.22
CA LYS A 221 -3.94 8.23 9.17
C LYS A 221 -5.32 7.88 9.71
N LEU A 222 -6.36 8.35 9.04
CA LEU A 222 -7.75 8.19 9.40
C LEU A 222 -8.50 7.58 8.22
N CYS A 223 -9.30 6.56 8.49
CA CYS A 223 -10.11 5.86 7.51
C CYS A 223 -11.55 5.72 8.01
N ARG A 224 -12.53 6.12 7.19
CA ARG A 224 -14.00 6.00 7.47
C ARG A 224 -14.51 6.69 8.74
N MET A 225 -13.74 7.65 9.26
CA MET A 225 -14.06 8.40 10.48
C MET A 225 -14.79 9.71 10.19
N THR A 226 -15.32 10.35 11.24
CA THR A 226 -15.80 11.73 11.18
C THR A 226 -14.80 12.67 11.84
N LEU A 227 -14.54 13.81 11.20
CA LEU A 227 -13.59 14.81 11.66
C LEU A 227 -14.29 16.17 11.71
N ARG A 228 -14.52 16.68 12.94
CA ARG A 228 -15.18 17.97 13.18
C ARG A 228 -14.36 18.80 14.13
N THR A 229 -14.08 20.04 13.75
CA THR A 229 -13.39 20.97 14.63
C THR A 229 -13.76 22.43 14.40
N ARG A 230 -13.98 23.16 15.51
CA ARG A 230 -14.27 24.60 15.49
C ARG A 230 -13.02 25.46 15.65
N SER A 231 -11.92 24.89 16.16
CA SER A 231 -10.68 25.61 16.50
C SER A 231 -9.46 24.92 15.89
N LEU A 232 -8.37 25.68 15.76
CA LEU A 232 -7.08 25.20 15.25
C LEU A 232 -6.61 23.97 16.02
N SER A 233 -6.04 22.99 15.32
CA SER A 233 -5.32 21.88 15.96
C SER A 233 -3.96 22.35 16.49
N THR A 234 -3.33 21.56 17.36
CA THR A 234 -1.98 21.82 17.88
C THR A 234 -1.01 20.70 17.50
N LEU A 235 -1.15 20.20 16.27
CA LEU A 235 -0.37 19.09 15.71
C LEU A 235 0.99 19.59 15.22
N HIS A 236 1.77 20.18 16.13
CA HIS A 236 3.00 20.91 15.82
C HIS A 236 4.09 20.07 15.15
N SER A 237 4.12 18.76 15.41
CA SER A 237 5.11 17.83 14.84
C SER A 237 4.61 17.05 13.62
N LEU A 238 3.37 17.30 13.18
CA LEU A 238 2.74 16.45 12.17
C LEU A 238 3.31 16.74 10.79
N LYS A 239 3.87 15.69 10.16
CA LYS A 239 4.42 15.72 8.81
C LYS A 239 3.50 15.08 7.79
N VAL A 240 2.77 14.03 8.18
CA VAL A 240 1.93 13.24 7.28
C VAL A 240 0.50 13.18 7.81
N LEU A 241 -0.45 13.64 7.00
CA LEU A 241 -1.88 13.50 7.24
C LEU A 241 -2.53 12.71 6.11
N SER A 242 -3.20 11.60 6.43
CA SER A 242 -3.95 10.79 5.47
C SER A 242 -5.40 10.65 5.89
N LEU A 243 -6.31 11.06 5.02
CA LEU A 243 -7.76 11.03 5.21
C LEU A 243 -8.39 10.20 4.09
N ILE A 244 -8.85 9.00 4.42
CA ILE A 244 -9.48 8.07 3.47
C ILE A 244 -10.95 7.89 3.87
N ASP A 245 -11.87 8.31 3.03
CA ASP A 245 -13.32 8.26 3.28
C ASP A 245 -13.72 8.89 4.62
N VAL A 246 -12.99 9.94 5.02
CA VAL A 246 -13.26 10.70 6.24
C VAL A 246 -14.31 11.76 5.94
N ILE A 247 -15.34 11.83 6.78
CA ILE A 247 -16.38 12.86 6.72
C ILE A 247 -15.85 14.12 7.43
N PHE A 248 -15.65 15.21 6.68
CA PHE A 248 -15.26 16.53 7.20
C PHE A 248 -15.87 17.65 6.36
N ASP A 249 -16.08 18.82 6.97
CA ASP A 249 -16.37 20.07 6.26
C ASP A 249 -15.09 20.86 5.93
N ALA A 250 -15.16 21.79 4.97
CA ALA A 250 -14.00 22.58 4.54
C ALA A 250 -13.33 23.39 5.66
N LYS A 251 -14.11 23.90 6.61
CA LYS A 251 -13.61 24.70 7.74
C LYS A 251 -12.84 23.83 8.73
N SER A 252 -13.35 22.63 9.01
CA SER A 252 -12.71 21.64 9.86
C SER A 252 -11.35 21.23 9.30
N LEU A 253 -11.27 20.92 7.99
CA LEU A 253 -9.99 20.56 7.37
C LEU A 253 -9.00 21.74 7.34
N LYS A 254 -9.47 22.95 7.01
CA LYS A 254 -8.65 24.18 7.07
C LYS A 254 -8.06 24.38 8.47
N ASN A 255 -8.87 24.28 9.51
CA ASN A 255 -8.43 24.45 10.90
C ASN A 255 -7.34 23.43 11.31
N ILE A 256 -7.40 22.21 10.76
CA ILE A 256 -6.43 21.17 11.05
C ILE A 256 -5.11 21.45 10.34
N ILE A 257 -5.16 21.72 9.03
CA ILE A 257 -3.96 22.00 8.25
C ILE A 257 -3.25 23.25 8.77
N SER A 258 -3.99 24.31 9.10
CA SER A 258 -3.43 25.53 9.70
C SER A 258 -2.76 25.31 11.06
N GLY A 259 -3.13 24.25 11.79
CA GLY A 259 -2.51 23.85 13.04
C GLY A 259 -1.32 22.90 12.91
N CYS A 260 -0.87 22.62 11.68
CA CYS A 260 0.26 21.72 11.36
C CYS A 260 1.37 22.52 10.64
N PRO A 261 2.27 23.22 11.36
CA PRO A 261 3.23 24.15 10.75
C PRO A 261 4.25 23.46 9.83
N ILE A 262 4.54 22.17 10.05
CA ILE A 262 5.58 21.42 9.33
C ILE A 262 5.02 20.30 8.45
N ILE A 263 3.73 20.35 8.09
CA ILE A 263 3.11 19.30 7.27
C ILE A 263 3.75 19.23 5.88
N GLU A 264 4.27 18.06 5.52
CA GLU A 264 4.96 17.82 4.24
C GLU A 264 4.07 17.03 3.28
N GLU A 265 3.22 16.13 3.81
CA GLU A 265 2.39 15.21 3.01
C GLU A 265 0.93 15.24 3.44
N LEU A 266 0.04 15.43 2.47
CA LEU A 266 -1.40 15.40 2.68
C LEU A 266 -2.08 14.50 1.64
N TYR A 267 -2.77 13.48 2.12
CA TYR A 267 -3.54 12.55 1.31
C TYR A 267 -5.02 12.68 1.67
N VAL A 268 -5.86 13.00 0.68
CA VAL A 268 -7.31 13.10 0.83
C VAL A 268 -7.97 12.24 -0.24
N HIS A 269 -8.66 11.19 0.19
CA HIS A 269 -9.46 10.33 -0.66
C HIS A 269 -10.90 10.31 -0.16
N ARG A 270 -11.86 10.53 -1.05
CA ARG A 270 -13.29 10.39 -0.79
C ARG A 270 -13.93 9.57 -1.90
N GLU A 271 -14.72 8.56 -1.55
CA GLU A 271 -15.55 7.82 -2.51
C GLU A 271 -16.66 8.71 -3.12
N SER A 272 -17.22 9.66 -2.36
CA SER A 272 -18.31 10.53 -2.80
C SER A 272 -17.81 11.94 -3.22
N TYR A 273 -18.28 12.42 -4.38
CA TYR A 273 -17.96 13.74 -4.91
C TYR A 273 -18.56 14.85 -4.04
N ALA A 274 -17.77 15.41 -3.15
CA ALA A 274 -18.17 16.58 -2.38
C ALA A 274 -17.75 17.86 -3.12
N ARG A 275 -18.67 18.83 -3.20
CA ARG A 275 -18.45 20.17 -3.81
C ARG A 275 -17.67 21.14 -2.92
N ASP A 276 -17.11 20.65 -1.81
CA ASP A 276 -16.41 21.51 -0.87
C ASP A 276 -15.13 22.08 -1.50
N HIS A 277 -15.08 23.39 -1.65
CA HIS A 277 -13.85 24.10 -1.99
C HIS A 277 -12.95 24.14 -0.75
N VAL A 278 -11.97 23.26 -0.70
CA VAL A 278 -10.94 23.26 0.35
C VAL A 278 -9.77 24.14 -0.10
N ASP A 279 -9.41 25.10 0.75
CA ASP A 279 -8.22 25.92 0.58
C ASP A 279 -7.02 25.26 1.25
N PHE A 280 -6.14 24.66 0.45
CA PHE A 280 -4.91 24.04 0.92
C PHE A 280 -3.74 25.03 1.03
N SER A 281 -3.89 26.25 0.50
CA SER A 281 -2.81 27.26 0.47
C SER A 281 -2.41 27.74 1.88
N VAL A 282 -3.19 27.37 2.90
CA VAL A 282 -2.92 27.60 4.31
C VAL A 282 -1.66 26.88 4.83
N SER A 283 -1.18 25.84 4.14
CA SER A 283 0.12 25.23 4.44
C SER A 283 1.10 25.51 3.31
N LYS A 284 2.15 26.28 3.61
CA LYS A 284 3.23 26.58 2.66
C LYS A 284 4.35 25.53 2.69
N THR A 285 4.27 24.54 3.58
CA THR A 285 5.29 23.50 3.80
C THR A 285 5.00 22.20 3.04
N LEU A 286 3.80 22.06 2.45
CA LEU A 286 3.40 20.88 1.69
C LEU A 286 4.32 20.64 0.48
N LYS A 287 4.84 19.42 0.41
CA LYS A 287 5.63 18.88 -0.70
C LYS A 287 4.86 17.87 -1.54
N TYR A 288 3.96 17.10 -0.91
CA TYR A 288 3.19 16.07 -1.58
C TYR A 288 1.70 16.19 -1.26
N LEU A 289 0.89 16.23 -2.31
CA LEU A 289 -0.56 16.36 -2.21
C LEU A 289 -1.25 15.34 -3.10
N LEU A 290 -2.10 14.50 -2.49
CA LEU A 290 -2.97 13.56 -3.20
C LEU A 290 -4.42 13.91 -2.92
N LEU A 291 -5.20 14.12 -3.97
CA LEU A 291 -6.61 14.45 -3.90
C LEU A 291 -7.43 13.51 -4.78
N SER A 292 -8.47 12.92 -4.21
CA SER A 292 -9.40 12.02 -4.91
C SER A 292 -10.84 12.27 -4.46
N GLY A 293 -11.78 12.21 -5.40
CA GLY A 293 -13.21 12.41 -5.11
C GLY A 293 -13.61 13.87 -4.91
N LEU A 294 -12.88 14.79 -5.53
CA LEU A 294 -13.12 16.24 -5.46
C LEU A 294 -13.33 16.78 -6.88
N GLN A 295 -14.28 17.72 -7.04
CA GLN A 295 -14.51 18.39 -8.31
C GLN A 295 -13.60 19.62 -8.43
N PHE A 296 -12.79 19.67 -9.50
CA PHE A 296 -11.84 20.76 -9.75
C PHE A 296 -12.02 21.31 -11.16
N ASN A 297 -11.59 22.55 -11.38
CA ASN A 297 -11.40 23.12 -12.72
C ASN A 297 -9.96 23.64 -12.85
N CYS A 298 -9.58 24.13 -14.03
CA CYS A 298 -8.20 24.57 -14.30
C CYS A 298 -7.77 25.77 -13.46
N GLN A 299 -8.68 26.73 -13.24
CA GLN A 299 -8.41 27.93 -12.43
C GLN A 299 -8.08 27.55 -10.99
N TRP A 300 -8.81 26.58 -10.43
CA TRP A 300 -8.53 26.07 -9.09
C TRP A 300 -7.16 25.40 -9.03
N LEU A 301 -6.80 24.59 -10.04
CA LEU A 301 -5.51 23.90 -10.08
C LEU A 301 -4.34 24.89 -10.15
N GLU A 302 -4.45 25.92 -11.00
CA GLU A 302 -3.44 26.98 -11.09
C GLU A 302 -3.30 27.74 -9.77
N GLY A 303 -4.43 28.11 -9.14
CA GLY A 303 -4.43 28.77 -7.83
C GLY A 303 -3.85 27.89 -6.71
N LEU A 304 -4.12 26.59 -6.73
CA LEU A 304 -3.54 25.62 -5.79
C LEU A 304 -2.02 25.55 -5.94
N ILE A 305 -1.55 25.36 -7.17
CA ILE A 305 -0.11 25.23 -7.47
C ILE A 305 0.62 26.52 -7.09
N TYR A 306 0.05 27.68 -7.42
CA TYR A 306 0.60 28.98 -7.01
C TYR A 306 0.59 29.16 -5.48
N GLY A 307 -0.46 28.67 -4.82
CA GLY A 307 -0.62 28.74 -3.37
C GLY A 307 0.33 27.83 -2.58
N LEU A 308 1.00 26.87 -3.21
CA LEU A 308 1.84 25.86 -2.58
C LEU A 308 3.27 25.90 -3.16
N PRO A 309 4.13 26.83 -2.68
CA PRO A 309 5.42 27.11 -3.32
C PRO A 309 6.44 25.95 -3.24
N LEU A 310 6.30 25.05 -2.26
CA LEU A 310 7.20 23.91 -2.05
C LEU A 310 6.64 22.60 -2.61
N LEU A 311 5.51 22.63 -3.34
CA LEU A 311 4.87 21.41 -3.83
C LEU A 311 5.71 20.72 -4.90
N GLU A 312 6.22 19.54 -4.59
CA GLU A 312 7.06 18.72 -5.48
C GLU A 312 6.26 17.64 -6.22
N GLY A 313 5.20 17.12 -5.60
CA GLY A 313 4.37 16.06 -6.16
C GLY A 313 2.88 16.33 -5.98
N LEU A 314 2.13 16.28 -7.09
CA LEU A 314 0.69 16.44 -7.10
C LEU A 314 0.02 15.24 -7.77
N THR A 315 -0.94 14.64 -7.07
CA THR A 315 -1.70 13.48 -7.55
C THR A 315 -3.19 13.79 -7.47
N LEU A 316 -3.88 13.73 -8.60
CA LEU A 316 -5.30 14.03 -8.68
C LEU A 316 -6.09 12.85 -9.27
N TYR A 317 -7.14 12.40 -8.60
CA TYR A 317 -8.01 11.33 -9.08
C TYR A 317 -9.42 11.84 -9.36
N SER A 318 -9.99 11.37 -10.46
CA SER A 318 -11.38 11.61 -10.88
C SER A 318 -11.71 13.11 -11.05
N CYS A 319 -10.78 13.86 -11.63
CA CYS A 319 -10.99 15.26 -11.96
C CYS A 319 -11.93 15.42 -13.16
N ILE A 320 -12.87 16.36 -13.06
CA ILE A 320 -13.79 16.70 -14.15
C ILE A 320 -13.27 17.94 -14.87
N GLY A 321 -13.27 17.96 -16.20
CA GLY A 321 -13.17 19.22 -16.95
C GLY A 321 -11.80 19.91 -16.98
N LEU A 322 -10.70 19.21 -16.64
CA LEU A 322 -9.35 19.75 -16.81
C LEU A 322 -8.98 19.81 -18.30
N LYS A 323 -8.84 21.03 -18.84
CA LYS A 323 -8.38 21.37 -20.20
C LYS A 323 -7.35 22.50 -20.12
N ASN A 324 -6.27 22.45 -20.90
CA ASN A 324 -5.26 23.52 -20.94
C ASN A 324 -4.65 23.87 -19.56
N ILE A 325 -3.86 22.96 -18.99
CA ILE A 325 -3.17 23.16 -17.72
C ILE A 325 -1.85 23.89 -17.98
N ARG A 326 -1.66 25.04 -17.34
CA ARG A 326 -0.39 25.75 -17.34
C ARG A 326 0.22 25.68 -15.94
N ILE A 327 1.42 25.11 -15.83
CA ILE A 327 2.11 24.92 -14.57
C ILE A 327 3.29 25.89 -14.53
N GLY A 328 3.04 27.06 -13.95
CA GLY A 328 4.07 28.08 -13.70
C GLY A 328 4.91 27.83 -12.45
N SER A 329 4.74 26.69 -11.76
CA SER A 329 5.54 26.38 -10.56
C SER A 329 6.98 26.01 -10.93
N HIS A 330 7.94 26.41 -10.10
CA HIS A 330 9.34 26.02 -10.21
C HIS A 330 9.68 24.75 -9.39
N SER A 331 8.81 24.34 -8.48
CA SER A 331 9.04 23.23 -7.53
C SER A 331 8.36 21.93 -7.93
N LEU A 332 7.27 21.98 -8.71
CA LEU A 332 6.48 20.80 -9.06
C LEU A 332 7.25 19.89 -10.03
N LYS A 333 7.71 18.74 -9.54
CA LYS A 333 8.51 17.77 -10.29
C LYS A 333 7.67 16.63 -10.84
N SER A 334 6.62 16.23 -10.13
CA SER A 334 5.78 15.09 -10.48
C SER A 334 4.30 15.47 -10.51
N LEU A 335 3.63 15.17 -11.62
CA LEU A 335 2.18 15.33 -11.76
C LEU A 335 1.55 14.00 -12.19
N TYR A 336 0.60 13.53 -11.39
CA TYR A 336 -0.33 12.47 -11.76
C TYR A 336 -1.73 13.06 -11.84
N PHE A 337 -2.46 12.75 -12.91
CA PHE A 337 -3.91 12.92 -12.89
C PHE A 337 -4.64 11.79 -13.60
N ARG A 338 -5.79 11.42 -13.03
CA ARG A 338 -6.75 10.51 -13.64
C ARG A 338 -8.02 11.27 -13.98
N ASN A 339 -8.34 11.29 -15.27
CA ASN A 339 -9.57 11.83 -15.80
C ASN A 339 -10.49 10.67 -16.20
N ASP A 340 -11.53 10.45 -15.40
CA ASP A 340 -12.54 9.43 -15.68
C ASP A 340 -13.63 9.92 -16.66
N PHE A 341 -13.60 11.20 -17.07
CA PHE A 341 -14.58 11.83 -17.94
C PHE A 341 -14.01 12.08 -19.34
N VAL A 342 -14.90 12.18 -20.34
CA VAL A 342 -14.52 12.43 -21.74
C VAL A 342 -13.94 13.84 -21.86
N SER A 343 -12.61 13.95 -21.97
CA SER A 343 -11.95 15.19 -22.35
C SER A 343 -11.56 15.12 -23.81
N GLU A 344 -11.95 16.14 -24.58
CA GLU A 344 -11.61 16.24 -26.00
C GLU A 344 -10.15 16.65 -26.20
N ASN A 345 -9.64 17.57 -25.36
CA ASN A 345 -8.34 18.20 -25.53
C ASN A 345 -7.66 18.47 -24.18
N LEU A 346 -6.39 18.12 -24.06
CA LEU A 346 -5.52 18.43 -22.93
C LEU A 346 -4.20 19.01 -23.44
N SER A 347 -3.84 20.17 -22.91
CA SER A 347 -2.50 20.74 -23.08
C SER A 347 -1.86 20.87 -21.70
N ILE A 348 -0.59 20.50 -21.57
CA ILE A 348 0.22 20.73 -20.37
C ILE A 348 1.46 21.51 -20.78
N ASP A 349 1.67 22.65 -20.14
CA ASP A 349 2.84 23.50 -20.32
C ASP A 349 3.56 23.65 -18.98
N SER A 350 4.81 23.17 -18.90
CA SER A 350 5.60 23.22 -17.67
C SER A 350 7.10 23.05 -17.90
N HIS A 351 7.91 23.93 -17.32
CA HIS A 351 9.36 23.79 -17.34
C HIS A 351 9.94 23.03 -16.13
N SER A 352 9.16 22.75 -15.08
CA SER A 352 9.64 22.11 -13.85
C SER A 352 9.37 20.60 -13.79
N LEU A 353 8.39 20.10 -14.54
CA LEU A 353 8.02 18.70 -14.51
C LEU A 353 9.13 17.78 -15.04
N THR A 354 9.43 16.75 -14.26
CA THR A 354 10.36 15.65 -14.58
C THR A 354 9.64 14.32 -14.76
N ALA A 355 8.47 14.16 -14.14
CA ALA A 355 7.61 12.99 -14.24
C ALA A 355 6.14 13.40 -14.48
N LEU A 356 5.51 12.76 -15.47
CA LEU A 356 4.11 12.98 -15.81
C LEU A 356 3.39 11.63 -15.96
N GLU A 357 2.27 11.47 -15.26
CA GLU A 357 1.36 10.34 -15.43
C GLU A 357 -0.05 10.82 -15.75
N VAL A 358 -0.58 10.32 -16.88
CA VAL A 358 -1.92 10.65 -17.38
C VAL A 358 -2.72 9.38 -17.52
N ASN A 359 -3.87 9.33 -16.85
CA ASN A 359 -4.84 8.27 -17.02
C ASN A 359 -6.16 8.82 -17.55
N THR A 360 -6.57 8.34 -18.72
CA THR A 360 -7.82 8.73 -19.36
C THR A 360 -8.59 7.50 -19.83
N ARG A 361 -9.91 7.53 -19.59
CA ARG A 361 -10.84 6.54 -20.14
C ARG A 361 -11.39 6.93 -21.52
N SER A 362 -10.98 8.08 -22.07
CA SER A 362 -11.43 8.53 -23.39
C SER A 362 -10.67 7.80 -24.51
N GLY A 363 -11.43 7.24 -25.46
CA GLY A 363 -10.87 6.51 -26.61
C GLY A 363 -10.24 7.41 -27.68
N ALA A 364 -10.76 8.62 -27.87
CA ALA A 364 -10.22 9.63 -28.79
C ALA A 364 -10.11 10.96 -28.02
N TRP A 365 -8.87 11.43 -27.85
CA TRP A 365 -8.57 12.70 -27.21
C TRP A 365 -7.28 13.24 -27.78
N LYS A 366 -7.10 14.56 -27.73
CA LYS A 366 -5.87 15.22 -28.14
C LYS A 366 -5.04 15.64 -26.92
N ALA A 367 -3.76 15.32 -26.93
CA ALA A 367 -2.79 15.68 -25.92
C ALA A 367 -1.69 16.55 -26.52
N THR A 368 -1.27 17.59 -25.81
CA THR A 368 -0.04 18.32 -26.12
C THR A 368 0.75 18.55 -24.84
N PHE A 369 1.98 18.05 -24.79
CA PHE A 369 2.87 18.20 -23.65
C PHE A 369 4.08 19.04 -24.06
N ARG A 370 4.18 20.26 -23.51
CA ARG A 370 5.34 21.14 -23.65
C ARG A 370 6.09 21.14 -22.33
N THR A 371 6.99 20.18 -22.19
CA THR A 371 7.65 19.88 -20.91
C THR A 371 9.11 19.51 -21.14
N PRO A 372 10.00 20.51 -21.32
CA PRO A 372 11.34 20.26 -21.81
C PRO A 372 12.21 19.40 -20.87
N ASN A 373 11.95 19.46 -19.57
CA ASN A 373 12.67 18.73 -18.53
C ASN A 373 12.03 17.38 -18.16
N LEU A 374 11.00 16.95 -18.90
CA LEU A 374 10.32 15.68 -18.65
C LEU A 374 11.25 14.50 -18.99
N VAL A 375 11.47 13.62 -18.01
CA VAL A 375 12.32 12.43 -18.13
C VAL A 375 11.49 11.15 -18.16
N TYR A 376 10.38 11.14 -17.43
CA TYR A 376 9.49 9.99 -17.29
C TYR A 376 8.06 10.33 -17.71
N LEU A 377 7.47 9.50 -18.57
CA LEU A 377 6.08 9.63 -19.01
C LEU A 377 5.31 8.33 -18.85
N ARG A 378 4.19 8.37 -18.14
CA ARG A 378 3.23 7.27 -18.12
C ARG A 378 1.90 7.69 -18.71
N LEU A 379 1.43 6.92 -19.69
CA LEU A 379 0.16 7.14 -20.35
C LEU A 379 -0.71 5.92 -20.26
N HIS A 380 -1.96 6.15 -19.90
CA HIS A 380 -3.02 5.18 -19.95
C HIS A 380 -4.14 5.74 -20.82
N CYS A 381 -4.25 5.24 -22.05
CA CYS A 381 -5.15 5.78 -23.07
C CYS A 381 -5.46 4.76 -24.18
N GLY A 382 -6.40 5.11 -25.07
CA GLY A 382 -6.61 4.38 -26.32
C GLY A 382 -5.61 4.77 -27.41
N VAL A 383 -5.44 3.90 -28.41
CA VAL A 383 -4.52 4.09 -29.55
C VAL A 383 -4.93 5.25 -30.47
N ARG A 384 -6.23 5.58 -30.52
CA ARG A 384 -6.76 6.71 -31.31
C ARG A 384 -6.52 8.08 -30.66
N ALA A 385 -5.75 8.14 -29.57
CA ALA A 385 -5.35 9.39 -28.97
C ALA A 385 -4.31 10.09 -29.87
N VAL A 386 -4.50 11.40 -30.11
CA VAL A 386 -3.54 12.21 -30.87
C VAL A 386 -2.62 12.91 -29.86
N ILE A 387 -1.38 12.47 -29.76
CA ILE A 387 -0.44 12.93 -28.73
C ILE A 387 0.73 13.67 -29.37
N SER A 388 0.98 14.90 -28.95
CA SER A 388 2.16 15.69 -29.34
C SER A 388 3.04 15.95 -28.13
N ILE A 389 4.32 15.63 -28.23
CA ILE A 389 5.28 15.70 -27.11
C ILE A 389 6.47 16.57 -27.51
N GLN A 390 6.68 17.66 -26.77
CA GLN A 390 7.87 18.51 -26.82
C GLN A 390 8.64 18.33 -25.51
N ALA A 391 9.39 17.23 -25.44
CA ALA A 391 10.19 16.82 -24.27
C ALA A 391 11.51 16.19 -24.76
N PRO A 392 12.56 16.98 -25.04
CA PRO A 392 13.82 16.48 -25.58
C PRO A 392 14.57 15.56 -24.60
N ASN A 393 14.33 15.70 -23.30
CA ASN A 393 14.97 14.89 -22.25
C ASN A 393 14.18 13.61 -21.91
N LEU A 394 13.12 13.29 -22.65
CA LEU A 394 12.25 12.15 -22.37
C LEU A 394 13.02 10.84 -22.59
N PHE A 395 13.18 10.07 -21.52
CA PHE A 395 14.05 8.90 -21.50
C PHE A 395 13.28 7.59 -21.32
N GLU A 396 12.39 7.55 -20.33
CA GLU A 396 11.63 6.36 -19.94
C GLU A 396 10.12 6.58 -20.03
N GLY A 397 9.38 5.56 -20.46
CA GLY A 397 7.93 5.64 -20.42
C GLY A 397 7.21 4.32 -20.19
N ILE A 398 5.98 4.45 -19.69
CA ILE A 398 5.03 3.35 -19.56
C ILE A 398 3.78 3.68 -20.38
N LEU A 399 3.51 2.88 -21.41
CA LEU A 399 2.32 3.00 -22.24
C LEU A 399 1.39 1.84 -21.91
N ASP A 400 0.20 2.14 -21.43
CA ASP A 400 -0.85 1.17 -21.14
C ASP A 400 -2.03 1.42 -22.07
N LEU A 401 -1.98 0.73 -23.23
CA LEU A 401 -2.91 0.95 -24.33
C LEU A 401 -4.14 0.07 -24.15
N ARG A 402 -5.29 0.66 -23.87
CA ARG A 402 -6.53 -0.07 -23.65
C ARG A 402 -7.50 0.09 -24.82
N HIS A 403 -8.22 -0.99 -25.08
CA HIS A 403 -9.28 -1.02 -26.06
C HIS A 403 -10.61 -0.58 -25.44
N TYR A 404 -11.01 0.67 -25.65
CA TYR A 404 -12.29 1.22 -25.15
C TYR A 404 -13.41 1.24 -26.19
N SER A 405 -13.08 0.84 -27.42
CA SER A 405 -13.93 0.90 -28.61
C SER A 405 -14.56 -0.48 -28.90
N LYS A 406 -15.69 -0.54 -29.62
CA LYS A 406 -16.19 -1.81 -30.20
C LYS A 406 -15.34 -2.28 -31.40
N TYR A 407 -14.59 -1.38 -32.01
CA TYR A 407 -13.79 -1.61 -33.21
C TYR A 407 -12.30 -1.51 -32.89
N ALA A 408 -11.53 -2.53 -33.29
CA ALA A 408 -10.07 -2.54 -33.25
C ALA A 408 -9.49 -1.25 -33.88
N PRO A 409 -8.44 -0.62 -33.29
CA PRO A 409 -7.64 0.34 -34.03
C PRO A 409 -7.02 -0.35 -35.25
N SER A 410 -6.77 0.43 -36.31
CA SER A 410 -5.99 -0.10 -37.43
C SER A 410 -4.51 -0.27 -37.02
N TYR A 411 -3.77 -1.09 -37.77
CA TYR A 411 -2.33 -1.18 -37.58
C TYR A 411 -1.64 0.16 -37.84
N ASP A 412 -2.10 0.92 -38.84
CA ASP A 412 -1.63 2.28 -39.14
C ASP A 412 -1.81 3.22 -37.95
N ASP A 413 -2.98 3.20 -37.29
CA ASP A 413 -3.25 3.99 -36.08
C ASP A 413 -2.22 3.66 -34.99
N THR A 414 -1.90 2.37 -34.83
CA THR A 414 -0.95 1.90 -33.82
C THR A 414 0.48 2.34 -34.13
N VAL A 415 0.91 2.24 -35.39
CA VAL A 415 2.23 2.71 -35.82
C VAL A 415 2.35 4.22 -35.63
N HIS A 416 1.36 4.99 -36.09
CA HIS A 416 1.34 6.44 -35.92
C HIS A 416 1.31 6.87 -34.46
N PHE A 417 0.57 6.15 -33.62
CA PHE A 417 0.54 6.41 -32.19
C PHE A 417 1.92 6.19 -31.55
N LEU A 418 2.54 5.02 -31.79
CA LEU A 418 3.84 4.66 -31.22
C LEU A 418 4.96 5.60 -31.69
N ALA A 419 4.87 6.11 -32.93
CA ALA A 419 5.86 7.04 -33.49
C ALA A 419 6.03 8.33 -32.68
N ASN A 420 5.01 8.73 -31.88
CA ASN A 420 5.11 9.89 -30.98
C ASN A 420 6.09 9.69 -29.82
N PHE A 421 6.56 8.46 -29.59
CA PHE A 421 7.46 8.10 -28.48
C PHE A 421 8.85 7.70 -28.96
N ASN A 422 9.21 8.05 -30.20
CA ASN A 422 10.47 7.67 -30.85
C ASN A 422 11.74 8.22 -30.16
N SER A 423 11.62 9.15 -29.21
CA SER A 423 12.74 9.71 -28.45
C SER A 423 13.16 8.84 -27.26
N MET A 424 12.26 7.97 -26.77
CA MET A 424 12.50 7.16 -25.57
C MET A 424 13.59 6.10 -25.80
N LYS A 425 14.36 5.80 -24.75
CA LYS A 425 15.35 4.72 -24.72
C LYS A 425 14.85 3.49 -23.99
N LYS A 426 13.92 3.66 -23.05
CA LYS A 426 13.35 2.58 -22.24
C LYS A 426 11.82 2.68 -22.19
N MET A 427 11.13 1.59 -22.47
CA MET A 427 9.67 1.57 -22.50
C MET A 427 9.11 0.30 -21.87
N MET A 428 8.04 0.44 -21.09
CA MET A 428 7.10 -0.64 -20.81
C MET A 428 5.84 -0.43 -21.62
N LEU A 429 5.51 -1.38 -22.51
CA LEU A 429 4.29 -1.35 -23.30
C LEU A 429 3.33 -2.43 -22.81
N ARG A 430 2.10 -2.05 -22.43
CA ARG A 430 0.98 -2.97 -22.23
C ARG A 430 0.01 -2.83 -23.39
N ILE A 431 -0.13 -3.88 -24.19
CA ILE A 431 -0.92 -3.88 -25.42
C ILE A 431 -1.54 -5.27 -25.64
N ASP A 432 -2.58 -5.35 -26.47
CA ASP A 432 -3.15 -6.62 -26.89
C ASP A 432 -2.31 -7.22 -28.03
N GLU A 433 -2.21 -8.56 -28.11
CA GLU A 433 -1.33 -9.25 -29.07
C GLU A 433 -1.63 -8.86 -30.52
N GLN A 434 -2.91 -8.79 -30.88
CA GLN A 434 -3.38 -8.48 -32.23
C GLN A 434 -3.03 -7.06 -32.69
N GLU A 435 -2.62 -6.18 -31.77
CA GLU A 435 -2.25 -4.79 -32.09
C GLU A 435 -0.73 -4.61 -32.24
N ILE A 436 0.09 -5.60 -31.83
CA ILE A 436 1.56 -5.50 -31.86
C ILE A 436 2.22 -6.41 -32.91
N ILE A 437 1.48 -7.38 -33.47
CA ILE A 437 1.95 -8.22 -34.59
C ILE A 437 1.58 -7.55 -35.92
N PHE A 438 2.49 -6.74 -36.47
CA PHE A 438 2.28 -5.97 -37.69
C PHE A 438 2.41 -6.85 -38.95
N PRO A 439 1.39 -6.89 -39.82
CA PRO A 439 1.44 -7.70 -41.04
C PRO A 439 2.44 -7.12 -42.06
N ARG A 440 2.90 -7.96 -42.99
CA ARG A 440 3.99 -7.62 -43.94
C ARG A 440 3.70 -6.37 -44.77
N ASN A 441 2.44 -6.16 -45.17
CA ASN A 441 2.04 -4.96 -45.92
C ASN A 441 2.32 -3.69 -45.12
N ILE A 442 1.97 -3.64 -43.83
CA ILE A 442 2.24 -2.50 -42.94
C ILE A 442 3.74 -2.30 -42.77
N ARG A 443 4.49 -3.39 -42.60
CA ARG A 443 5.96 -3.33 -42.45
C ARG A 443 6.69 -2.83 -43.71
N ASN A 444 6.09 -3.01 -44.87
CA ASN A 444 6.61 -2.55 -46.15
C ASN A 444 6.20 -1.10 -46.48
N THR A 445 5.08 -0.62 -45.93
CA THR A 445 4.57 0.75 -46.19
C THR A 445 4.99 1.75 -45.14
N CYS A 446 5.19 1.33 -43.90
CA CYS A 446 5.49 2.20 -42.77
C CYS A 446 6.96 2.08 -42.34
N SER A 447 7.50 3.16 -41.80
CA SER A 447 8.80 3.11 -41.10
C SER A 447 8.64 2.58 -39.67
N PRO A 448 9.69 1.97 -39.08
CA PRO A 448 9.72 1.60 -37.67
C PRO A 448 9.35 2.77 -36.75
N PRO A 449 8.31 2.66 -35.90
CA PRO A 449 7.87 3.77 -35.07
C PRO A 449 8.79 4.06 -33.87
N LEU A 450 9.60 3.10 -33.41
CA LEU A 450 10.45 3.23 -32.22
C LEU A 450 11.94 3.00 -32.54
N PRO A 451 12.53 3.73 -33.51
CA PRO A 451 13.87 3.44 -34.03
C PRO A 451 14.99 3.58 -33.00
N ASN A 452 14.80 4.39 -31.96
CA ASN A 452 15.82 4.69 -30.95
C ASN A 452 15.69 3.87 -29.66
N LEU A 453 14.66 3.04 -29.54
CA LEU A 453 14.34 2.31 -28.31
C LEU A 453 15.35 1.18 -28.08
N LYS A 454 15.96 1.14 -26.90
CA LYS A 454 16.98 0.14 -26.52
C LYS A 454 16.43 -0.95 -25.59
N HIS A 455 15.50 -0.59 -24.72
CA HIS A 455 14.98 -1.51 -23.71
C HIS A 455 13.45 -1.52 -23.74
N LEU A 456 12.87 -2.67 -24.08
CA LEU A 456 11.42 -2.86 -24.14
C LEU A 456 11.00 -3.95 -23.15
N LYS A 457 10.05 -3.60 -22.29
CA LYS A 457 9.27 -4.58 -21.52
C LYS A 457 7.85 -4.64 -22.07
N LEU A 458 7.52 -5.74 -22.73
CA LEU A 458 6.21 -5.95 -23.33
C LEU A 458 5.33 -6.79 -22.39
N LYS A 459 4.14 -6.29 -22.10
CA LYS A 459 3.09 -7.01 -21.37
C LYS A 459 1.90 -7.25 -22.27
N ILE A 460 1.59 -8.51 -22.54
CA ILE A 460 0.50 -8.91 -23.43
C ILE A 460 -0.69 -9.37 -22.59
N ARG A 461 -1.89 -8.85 -22.87
CA ARG A 461 -3.10 -9.13 -22.08
C ARG A 461 -3.84 -10.42 -22.44
N ARG A 462 -3.45 -11.11 -23.51
CA ARG A 462 -4.11 -12.34 -23.98
C ARG A 462 -3.06 -13.41 -24.30
N GLU A 463 -3.55 -14.63 -24.51
CA GLU A 463 -2.73 -15.78 -24.89
C GLU A 463 -1.92 -15.48 -26.15
N LEU A 464 -0.65 -15.88 -26.13
CA LEU A 464 0.33 -15.61 -27.18
C LEU A 464 0.29 -16.78 -28.16
N LYS A 465 -0.20 -16.57 -29.37
CA LYS A 465 -0.38 -17.62 -30.38
C LYS A 465 0.92 -17.96 -31.09
N THR A 466 1.73 -16.94 -31.41
CA THR A 466 2.92 -17.10 -32.25
C THR A 466 4.08 -16.25 -31.76
N LYS A 467 4.98 -16.86 -30.97
CA LYS A 467 6.15 -16.16 -30.41
C LYS A 467 7.10 -15.59 -31.48
N SER A 468 7.33 -16.33 -32.56
CA SER A 468 8.24 -15.91 -33.65
C SER A 468 7.72 -14.68 -34.38
N GLU A 469 6.43 -14.66 -34.74
CA GLU A 469 5.83 -13.52 -35.46
C GLU A 469 5.81 -12.25 -34.61
N LEU A 470 5.60 -12.41 -33.30
CA LEU A 470 5.71 -11.32 -32.34
C LEU A 470 7.13 -10.76 -32.29
N GLU A 471 8.14 -11.61 -32.19
CA GLU A 471 9.55 -11.19 -32.15
C GLU A 471 9.90 -10.41 -33.42
N ASP A 472 9.61 -10.96 -34.61
CA ASP A 472 9.86 -10.29 -35.90
C ASP A 472 9.19 -8.91 -35.99
N SER A 473 7.94 -8.84 -35.52
CA SER A 473 7.18 -7.60 -35.49
C SER A 473 7.77 -6.57 -34.52
N VAL A 474 8.19 -7.01 -33.33
CA VAL A 474 8.82 -6.16 -32.31
C VAL A 474 10.18 -5.65 -32.79
N TYR A 475 10.98 -6.47 -33.46
CA TYR A 475 12.26 -6.07 -34.03
C TYR A 475 12.10 -5.08 -35.19
N TRP A 476 11.09 -5.27 -36.04
CA TRP A 476 10.74 -4.24 -37.02
C TRP A 476 10.29 -2.95 -36.35
N CYS A 477 9.50 -3.03 -35.28
CA CYS A 477 8.97 -1.86 -34.57
C CYS A 477 10.08 -1.04 -33.88
N ALA A 478 11.04 -1.72 -33.26
CA ALA A 478 12.17 -1.16 -32.52
C ALA A 478 13.51 -1.77 -32.97
N PRO A 479 14.07 -1.35 -34.11
CA PRO A 479 15.27 -1.97 -34.70
C PRO A 479 16.55 -1.83 -33.85
N SER A 480 16.62 -0.85 -32.96
CA SER A 480 17.78 -0.62 -32.08
C SER A 480 17.71 -1.36 -30.73
N LEU A 481 16.81 -2.35 -30.60
CA LEU A 481 16.55 -3.01 -29.33
C LEU A 481 17.76 -3.84 -28.86
N GLU A 482 18.17 -3.62 -27.61
CA GLU A 482 19.26 -4.36 -26.94
C GLU A 482 18.70 -5.41 -25.96
N THR A 483 17.55 -5.12 -25.35
CA THR A 483 16.90 -6.02 -24.40
C THR A 483 15.39 -6.06 -24.60
N LEU A 484 14.84 -7.27 -24.64
CA LEU A 484 13.40 -7.54 -24.65
C LEU A 484 13.02 -8.37 -23.41
N GLU A 485 12.07 -7.86 -22.62
CA GLU A 485 11.43 -8.61 -21.54
C GLU A 485 9.96 -8.84 -21.90
N LEU A 486 9.56 -10.10 -21.99
CA LEU A 486 8.18 -10.51 -22.28
C LEU A 486 7.52 -10.99 -20.98
N ASP A 487 6.34 -10.46 -20.70
CA ASP A 487 5.49 -10.82 -19.56
C ASP A 487 4.07 -11.07 -20.07
N VAL A 488 3.74 -12.35 -20.26
CA VAL A 488 2.45 -12.79 -20.81
C VAL A 488 1.50 -13.05 -19.65
N MET A 489 0.35 -12.36 -19.63
CA MET A 489 -0.69 -12.63 -18.65
C MET A 489 -1.64 -13.72 -19.17
N GLU A 490 -1.42 -14.97 -18.77
CA GLU A 490 -2.39 -16.05 -18.99
C GLU A 490 -3.60 -15.84 -18.06
N TYR A 491 -4.76 -15.49 -18.60
CA TYR A 491 -5.98 -15.29 -17.82
C TYR A 491 -6.61 -16.58 -17.30
N CYS A 492 -6.13 -17.77 -17.69
CA CYS A 492 -6.74 -19.05 -17.32
C CYS A 492 -5.99 -19.89 -16.28
N ASN A 493 -4.77 -19.52 -15.85
CA ASN A 493 -4.08 -20.15 -14.72
C ASN A 493 -3.07 -19.14 -14.18
N ARG A 494 -2.95 -18.95 -12.86
CA ARG A 494 -2.02 -17.99 -12.22
C ARG A 494 -0.53 -18.35 -12.43
N LYS A 495 -0.07 -18.51 -13.67
CA LYS A 495 1.33 -18.70 -14.06
C LYS A 495 1.79 -17.43 -14.76
N HIS A 496 2.70 -16.71 -14.12
CA HIS A 496 3.41 -15.59 -14.75
C HIS A 496 4.63 -16.15 -15.46
N LEU A 497 4.63 -16.17 -16.80
CA LEU A 497 5.83 -16.43 -17.58
C LEU A 497 6.58 -15.12 -17.79
N LYS A 498 7.72 -14.98 -17.12
CA LYS A 498 8.66 -13.87 -17.30
C LYS A 498 9.86 -14.37 -18.09
N VAL A 499 9.98 -13.94 -19.34
CA VAL A 499 11.10 -14.29 -20.22
C VAL A 499 11.94 -13.04 -20.44
N LYS A 500 13.23 -13.09 -20.11
CA LYS A 500 14.18 -11.99 -20.33
C LYS A 500 15.21 -12.44 -21.36
N MET A 501 15.34 -11.72 -22.47
CA MET A 501 16.23 -12.06 -23.57
C MET A 501 17.25 -10.94 -23.79
N ARG A 502 18.52 -11.31 -24.05
CA ARG A 502 19.58 -10.36 -24.49
C ARG A 502 19.74 -10.49 -26.01
N CYS A 503 19.65 -9.36 -26.73
CA CYS A 503 19.59 -9.38 -28.20
C CYS A 503 20.86 -9.92 -28.89
N ASN A 504 22.02 -9.94 -28.22
CA ASN A 504 23.26 -10.49 -28.79
C ASN A 504 23.23 -12.02 -28.99
N GLU A 505 22.29 -12.75 -28.37
CA GLU A 505 22.16 -14.20 -28.52
C GLU A 505 21.28 -14.62 -29.71
N LEU A 506 20.47 -13.70 -30.28
CA LEU A 506 19.53 -14.01 -31.37
C LEU A 506 20.02 -13.64 -32.76
N LYS A 507 20.84 -12.59 -32.92
CA LYS A 507 21.44 -12.25 -34.23
C LYS A 507 22.26 -13.40 -34.81
N ARG A 508 22.89 -14.21 -33.94
CA ARG A 508 23.61 -15.42 -34.36
C ARG A 508 22.71 -16.55 -34.88
N LYS A 509 21.40 -16.57 -34.56
CA LYS A 509 20.48 -17.60 -35.06
C LYS A 509 19.87 -17.25 -36.41
N SER A 510 19.52 -15.99 -36.67
CA SER A 510 18.98 -15.59 -37.98
C SER A 510 20.04 -15.64 -39.09
N GLU A 511 21.31 -15.34 -38.78
CA GLU A 511 22.41 -15.45 -39.76
C GLU A 511 22.82 -16.89 -40.08
N LEU A 512 22.35 -17.89 -39.31
CA LEU A 512 22.61 -19.32 -39.52
C LEU A 512 21.44 -20.04 -40.22
N GLU A 513 20.29 -19.40 -40.41
CA GLU A 513 19.13 -19.96 -41.13
C GLU A 513 19.01 -19.42 -42.58
N ASP A 514 19.79 -18.40 -42.94
CA ASP A 514 19.91 -17.84 -44.30
C ASP A 514 21.23 -18.23 -45.03
N SER A 515 21.98 -19.22 -44.51
CA SER A 515 23.14 -19.86 -45.15
C SER A 515 22.91 -21.35 -45.36
#